data_AF-A0A535DS49-F1
#
_entry.id   AF-A0A535DS49-F1
#
_cell.length_a   1.000
_cell.length_b   1.000
_cell.length_c   1.000
_cell.angle_alpha   90.00
_cell.angle_beta   90.00
_cell.angle_gamma   90.00
#
_symmetry.space_group_name_H-M   'P 1'
#
loop_
_entity.id
_entity.type
_entity.pdbx_description
1 polymer ?
#
loop_
_entity_poly.entity_id
_entity_poly.type
_entity_poly.pdbx_seq_one_letter_code
_entity_poly.pdbx_strand_id
1 'polypeptide(L)'
;MRCLDPLTVSPILARLALEFAVCDAWFSSVPGETWPNRNFAHAATSDDASDIELGFYYHPTIFEQLDAAGASWRIYHDGPAQAWCFRHLWREGSWLDRMLRRRPTIANWFPRDDFIAHAAAGDLPAYAFIEPTHLVTPAAAGTTNSQHPNNNRHGTADWFVGFASALRDSAVNDFVRKLALSRPPGSNPEPVVYKDERSKTSGPTCASPKTSRRSRAAC
;
A
#
# COMPACT_ATOMS: atom_id res chain seq x y z
N MET A 1 -14.22 -22.29 0.36
CA MET A 1 -13.20 -21.32 -0.13
C MET A 1 -11.86 -22.02 -0.19
N ARG A 2 -11.01 -21.67 -1.15
CA ARG A 2 -9.63 -22.18 -1.21
C ARG A 2 -8.74 -21.24 -0.40
N CYS A 3 -8.07 -21.76 0.63
CA CYS A 3 -7.05 -21.04 1.37
C CYS A 3 -5.69 -21.60 0.97
N LEU A 4 -4.67 -20.74 0.93
CA LEU A 4 -3.29 -21.15 0.70
C LEU A 4 -2.61 -21.32 2.07
N ASP A 5 -1.72 -22.30 2.18
CA ASP A 5 -0.85 -22.42 3.36
C ASP A 5 0.19 -21.27 3.34
N PRO A 6 0.15 -20.32 4.30
CA PRO A 6 1.03 -19.16 4.32
C PRO A 6 2.52 -19.51 4.36
N LEU A 7 2.89 -20.61 5.04
CA LEU A 7 4.29 -21.05 5.09
C LEU A 7 4.79 -21.61 3.76
N THR A 8 3.87 -22.09 2.92
CA THR A 8 4.18 -22.56 1.57
C THR A 8 4.19 -21.41 0.56
N VAL A 9 3.22 -20.48 0.63
CA VAL A 9 3.05 -19.45 -0.41
C VAL A 9 3.68 -18.11 -0.10
N SER A 10 3.93 -17.75 1.16
CA SER A 10 4.67 -16.53 1.53
C SER A 10 5.38 -16.70 2.89
N PRO A 11 6.46 -17.51 2.94
CA PRO A 11 7.17 -17.82 4.19
C PRO A 11 7.63 -16.57 4.96
N ILE A 12 7.98 -15.50 4.24
CA ILE A 12 8.48 -14.27 4.85
C ILE A 12 7.36 -13.48 5.50
N LEU A 13 6.21 -13.30 4.84
CA LEU A 13 5.04 -12.67 5.46
C LEU A 13 4.55 -13.49 6.65
N ALA A 14 4.54 -14.82 6.54
CA ALA A 14 4.20 -15.70 7.64
C ALA A 14 5.15 -15.52 8.83
N ARG A 15 6.46 -15.40 8.59
CA ARG A 15 7.43 -15.13 9.67
C ARG A 15 7.23 -13.74 10.28
N LEU A 16 7.01 -12.71 9.48
CA LEU A 16 6.74 -11.36 9.98
C LEU A 16 5.48 -11.33 10.85
N ALA A 17 4.41 -12.03 10.44
CA ALA A 17 3.18 -12.13 11.22
C ALA A 17 3.38 -12.82 12.59
N LEU A 18 4.37 -13.71 12.71
CA LEU A 18 4.70 -14.38 13.98
C LEU A 18 5.59 -13.55 14.90
N GLU A 19 6.37 -12.62 14.35
CA GLU A 19 7.37 -11.82 15.08
C GLU A 19 6.91 -10.40 15.42
N PHE A 20 5.87 -9.90 14.73
CA PHE A 20 5.36 -8.54 14.86
C PHE A 20 3.86 -8.52 15.12
N ALA A 21 3.35 -7.35 15.53
CA ALA A 21 1.92 -7.16 15.72
C ALA A 21 1.17 -7.26 14.38
N VAL A 22 0.03 -7.97 14.40
CA VAL A 22 -0.85 -8.16 13.25
C VAL A 22 -2.18 -7.46 13.52
N CYS A 23 -2.71 -6.75 12.52
CA CYS A 23 -4.09 -6.27 12.50
C CYS A 23 -4.91 -7.23 11.64
N ASP A 24 -5.72 -8.08 12.29
CA ASP A 24 -6.55 -9.12 11.65
C ASP A 24 -7.95 -8.61 11.23
N ALA A 25 -8.33 -7.42 11.68
CA ALA A 25 -9.53 -6.68 11.27
C ALA A 25 -9.19 -5.49 10.37
N TRP A 26 -8.22 -5.66 9.46
CA TRP A 26 -7.85 -4.64 8.47
C TRP A 26 -8.69 -4.79 7.20
N PHE A 27 -9.51 -3.79 6.89
CA PHE A 27 -10.37 -3.75 5.71
C PHE A 27 -9.81 -2.79 4.66
N SER A 28 -10.15 -3.01 3.39
CA SER A 28 -9.92 -2.02 2.35
C SER A 28 -10.74 -0.76 2.64
N SER A 29 -10.23 0.41 2.24
CA SER A 29 -10.90 1.70 2.51
C SER A 29 -12.25 1.79 1.81
N VAL A 30 -12.34 1.23 0.59
CA VAL A 30 -13.60 1.05 -0.14
C VAL A 30 -13.76 -0.40 -0.62
N PRO A 31 -15.00 -0.92 -0.68
CA PRO A 31 -15.29 -2.24 -1.25
C PRO A 31 -15.26 -2.17 -2.79
N GLY A 32 -14.08 -1.91 -3.34
CA GLY A 32 -13.89 -1.64 -4.75
C GLY A 32 -12.56 -2.17 -5.28
N GLU A 33 -12.24 -1.79 -6.51
CA GLU A 33 -11.04 -2.24 -7.20
C GLU A 33 -9.75 -1.56 -6.68
N THR A 34 -8.66 -1.75 -7.40
CA THR A 34 -7.31 -1.42 -6.94
C THR A 34 -7.05 0.09 -6.84
N TRP A 35 -7.47 0.89 -7.83
CA TRP A 35 -7.17 2.33 -7.85
C TRP A 35 -7.86 3.14 -6.75
N PRO A 36 -9.17 2.98 -6.48
CA PRO A 36 -9.82 3.66 -5.36
C PRO A 36 -9.13 3.47 -4.02
N ASN A 37 -8.66 2.24 -3.74
CA ASN A 37 -7.96 1.92 -2.50
C ASN A 37 -6.53 2.50 -2.46
N ARG A 38 -5.84 2.62 -3.60
CA ARG A 38 -4.55 3.32 -3.69
C ARG A 38 -4.69 4.83 -3.52
N ASN A 39 -5.74 5.40 -4.08
CA ASN A 39 -6.09 6.80 -3.84
C ASN A 39 -6.30 7.02 -2.34
N PHE A 40 -6.97 6.12 -1.64
CA PHE A 40 -7.08 6.22 -0.18
C PHE A 40 -5.74 6.13 0.54
N ALA A 41 -4.87 5.20 0.14
CA ALA A 41 -3.55 5.03 0.74
C ALA A 41 -2.66 6.29 0.63
N HIS A 42 -2.77 7.02 -0.49
CA HIS A 42 -1.94 8.20 -0.75
C HIS A 42 -2.64 9.52 -0.44
N ALA A 43 -3.91 9.67 -0.78
CA ALA A 43 -4.67 10.93 -0.77
C ALA A 43 -5.88 10.93 0.20
N ALA A 44 -6.07 9.85 0.97
CA ALA A 44 -7.18 9.71 1.92
C ALA A 44 -8.60 9.89 1.32
N THR A 45 -8.75 9.62 0.03
CA THR A 45 -10.02 9.65 -0.71
C THR A 45 -9.98 8.60 -1.83
N SER A 46 -11.14 8.11 -2.29
CA SER A 46 -11.22 7.25 -3.48
C SER A 46 -11.28 8.03 -4.80
N ASP A 47 -11.33 9.37 -4.75
CA ASP A 47 -11.72 10.22 -5.88
C ASP A 47 -13.15 9.89 -6.36
N ASP A 48 -14.05 9.64 -5.40
CA ASP A 48 -15.46 9.24 -5.61
C ASP A 48 -15.67 7.98 -6.48
N ALA A 49 -14.61 7.22 -6.76
CA ALA A 49 -14.65 6.00 -7.55
C ALA A 49 -14.73 4.72 -6.68
N SER A 50 -15.37 3.68 -7.22
CA SER A 50 -15.30 2.29 -6.69
C SER A 50 -14.65 1.30 -7.67
N ASP A 51 -14.50 1.69 -8.93
CA ASP A 51 -13.91 0.91 -10.01
C ASP A 51 -12.58 1.53 -10.49
N ILE A 52 -11.86 0.83 -11.38
CA ILE A 52 -10.66 1.36 -12.04
C ILE A 52 -11.04 2.48 -13.02
N GLU A 53 -10.64 3.70 -12.70
CA GLU A 53 -10.71 4.85 -13.60
C GLU A 53 -9.32 5.24 -14.08
N LEU A 54 -9.05 5.08 -15.39
CA LEU A 54 -7.75 5.41 -15.96
C LEU A 54 -7.60 6.92 -16.14
N GLY A 55 -6.59 7.51 -15.52
CA GLY A 55 -6.30 8.92 -15.66
C GLY A 55 -5.24 9.42 -14.70
N PHE A 56 -5.11 10.75 -14.65
CA PHE A 56 -4.37 11.42 -13.60
C PHE A 56 -5.31 11.80 -12.45
N TYR A 57 -4.84 11.61 -11.23
CA TYR A 57 -5.49 12.05 -10.01
C TYR A 57 -4.85 13.35 -9.51
N TYR A 58 -5.67 14.23 -8.95
CA TYR A 58 -5.28 15.61 -8.58
C TYR A 58 -5.48 15.92 -7.10
N HIS A 59 -5.98 14.98 -6.31
CA HIS A 59 -6.02 15.17 -4.86
C HIS A 59 -4.60 15.26 -4.29
N PRO A 60 -4.34 16.18 -3.33
CA PRO A 60 -3.09 16.19 -2.60
C PRO A 60 -2.86 14.86 -1.90
N THR A 61 -1.64 14.34 -2.01
CA THR A 61 -1.23 13.09 -1.39
C THR A 61 -0.42 13.36 -0.12
N ILE A 62 -0.10 12.30 0.61
CA ILE A 62 0.81 12.31 1.74
C ILE A 62 2.17 12.94 1.39
N PHE A 63 2.62 12.83 0.13
CA PHE A 63 3.90 13.39 -0.31
C PHE A 63 3.87 14.92 -0.33
N GLU A 64 2.80 15.55 -0.83
CA GLU A 64 2.63 17.00 -0.74
C GLU A 64 2.48 17.46 0.71
N GLN A 65 1.84 16.66 1.57
CA GLN A 65 1.74 16.96 3.01
C GLN A 65 3.12 16.90 3.69
N LEU A 66 3.96 15.93 3.32
CA LEU A 66 5.33 15.81 3.82
C LEU A 66 6.21 16.97 3.35
N ASP A 67 6.09 17.37 2.07
CA ASP A 67 6.76 18.58 1.55
C ASP A 67 6.34 19.84 2.33
N ALA A 68 5.04 20.03 2.58
CA ALA A 68 4.52 21.16 3.35
C ALA A 68 5.03 21.16 4.81
N ALA A 69 5.26 19.98 5.39
CA ALA A 69 5.82 19.81 6.72
C ALA A 69 7.37 19.89 6.75
N GLY A 70 8.03 20.03 5.60
CA GLY A 70 9.50 19.99 5.50
C GLY A 70 10.10 18.62 5.82
N ALA A 71 9.31 17.55 5.71
CA ALA A 71 9.74 16.17 5.95
C ALA A 71 10.21 15.51 4.64
N SER A 72 11.35 14.82 4.69
CA SER A 72 11.89 14.14 3.52
C SER A 72 11.08 12.90 3.17
N TRP A 73 10.90 12.66 1.87
CA TRP A 73 10.28 11.44 1.37
C TRP A 73 10.93 10.96 0.08
N ARG A 74 10.88 9.64 -0.18
CA ARG A 74 11.36 9.02 -1.42
C ARG A 74 10.45 7.86 -1.81
N ILE A 75 10.24 7.69 -3.12
CA ILE A 75 9.55 6.55 -3.70
C ILE A 75 10.59 5.69 -4.43
N TYR A 76 10.67 4.42 -4.04
CA TYR A 76 11.53 3.41 -4.64
C TYR A 76 10.66 2.48 -5.47
N HIS A 77 10.92 2.35 -6.76
CA HIS A 77 10.04 1.60 -7.63
C HIS A 77 10.78 0.59 -8.50
N ASP A 78 10.10 -0.52 -8.77
CA ASP A 78 10.51 -1.50 -9.76
C ASP A 78 9.55 -1.40 -10.96
N GLY A 79 10.06 -1.02 -12.13
CA GLY A 79 9.22 -0.76 -13.31
C GLY A 79 8.35 0.51 -13.21
N PRO A 80 7.25 0.60 -13.99
CA PRO A 80 6.34 1.74 -13.97
C PRO A 80 5.65 1.88 -12.61
N ALA A 81 5.99 2.95 -11.89
CA ALA A 81 5.37 3.24 -10.61
C ALA A 81 3.91 3.66 -10.83
N GLN A 82 3.02 3.18 -9.98
CA GLN A 82 1.61 3.53 -9.98
C GLN A 82 1.38 4.91 -9.44
N ALA A 83 2.16 5.38 -8.45
CA ALA A 83 2.09 6.75 -7.99
C ALA A 83 2.35 7.80 -9.11
N TRP A 84 2.84 7.39 -10.29
CA TRP A 84 2.84 8.25 -11.48
C TRP A 84 1.43 8.70 -11.92
N CYS A 85 0.34 8.11 -11.43
CA CYS A 85 -1.00 8.61 -11.66
C CYS A 85 -1.28 9.92 -10.90
N PHE A 86 -0.52 10.28 -9.86
CA PHE A 86 -0.71 11.53 -9.12
C PHE A 86 0.03 12.67 -9.81
N ARG A 87 -0.72 13.58 -10.45
CA ARG A 87 -0.14 14.61 -11.32
C ARG A 87 0.78 15.58 -10.59
N HIS A 88 0.49 15.86 -9.33
CA HIS A 88 1.25 16.81 -8.51
C HIS A 88 2.66 16.30 -8.15
N LEU A 89 2.89 14.98 -8.17
CA LEU A 89 4.22 14.41 -7.96
C LEU A 89 5.16 14.59 -9.15
N TRP A 90 4.60 14.90 -10.33
CA TRP A 90 5.39 15.16 -11.53
C TRP A 90 5.89 16.61 -11.48
N ARG A 91 7.06 16.79 -10.86
CA ARG A 91 7.76 18.07 -10.91
C ARG A 91 8.04 18.42 -12.37
N GLU A 92 7.54 19.57 -12.80
CA GLU A 92 7.91 20.09 -14.11
C GLU A 92 9.41 20.40 -14.08
N GLY A 93 10.17 19.73 -14.96
CA GLY A 93 11.57 20.08 -15.16
C GLY A 93 11.70 21.56 -15.49
N SER A 94 12.86 22.15 -15.23
CA SER A 94 13.12 23.55 -15.55
C SER A 94 12.83 23.84 -17.03
N TRP A 95 12.65 25.11 -17.39
CA TRP A 95 12.54 25.49 -18.81
C TRP A 95 13.69 24.90 -19.64
N LEU A 96 14.90 24.82 -19.07
CA LEU A 96 16.05 24.22 -19.71
C LEU A 96 15.90 22.70 -19.87
N ASP A 97 15.35 21.99 -18.88
CA ASP A 97 15.08 20.55 -18.99
C ASP A 97 14.06 20.25 -20.09
N ARG A 98 13.02 21.09 -20.21
CA ARG A 98 12.04 21.00 -21.31
C ARG A 98 12.68 21.29 -22.67
N MET A 99 13.50 22.34 -22.77
CA MET A 99 14.19 22.71 -24.01
C MET A 99 15.17 21.62 -24.47
N LEU A 100 15.91 21.02 -23.53
CA LEU A 100 16.89 19.98 -23.82
C LEU A 100 16.27 18.57 -23.94
N ARG A 101 14.94 18.44 -23.87
CA ARG A 101 14.22 17.15 -23.80
C ARG A 101 14.79 16.22 -22.73
N ARG A 102 15.32 16.78 -21.65
CA ARG A 102 15.76 16.01 -20.49
C ARG A 102 14.51 15.42 -19.87
N ARG A 103 14.57 14.15 -19.50
CA ARG A 103 13.48 13.56 -18.71
C ARG A 103 13.32 14.40 -17.45
N PRO A 104 12.09 14.77 -17.05
CA PRO A 104 11.88 15.49 -15.80
C PRO A 104 12.58 14.71 -14.70
N THR A 105 13.51 15.37 -14.00
CA THR A 105 14.10 14.82 -12.78
C THR A 105 13.02 14.86 -11.72
N ILE A 106 12.25 13.78 -11.64
CA ILE A 106 11.24 13.66 -10.61
C ILE A 106 12.01 13.44 -9.30
N ALA A 107 12.17 14.51 -8.52
CA ALA A 107 13.28 14.68 -7.58
C ALA A 107 13.34 13.73 -6.36
N ASN A 108 12.43 12.76 -6.25
CA ASN A 108 12.32 11.85 -5.10
C ASN A 108 12.04 10.40 -5.54
N TRP A 109 12.36 10.04 -6.79
CA TRP A 109 12.07 8.73 -7.37
C TRP A 109 13.37 7.99 -7.63
N PHE A 110 13.44 6.76 -7.14
CA PHE A 110 14.64 5.95 -7.18
C PHE A 110 14.32 4.54 -7.68
N PRO A 111 15.23 3.91 -8.45
CA PRO A 111 15.19 2.47 -8.64
C PRO A 111 15.11 1.73 -7.31
N ARG A 112 14.39 0.61 -7.31
CA ARG A 112 14.27 -0.29 -6.15
C ARG A 112 15.59 -0.59 -5.45
N ASP A 113 16.65 -0.89 -6.22
CA ASP A 113 17.94 -1.33 -5.66
C ASP A 113 18.64 -0.25 -4.84
N ASP A 114 18.36 1.02 -5.11
CA ASP A 114 18.88 2.15 -4.33
C ASP A 114 18.31 2.16 -2.91
N PHE A 115 17.16 1.53 -2.66
CA PHE A 115 16.61 1.42 -1.30
C PHE A 115 17.59 0.69 -0.38
N ILE A 116 18.16 -0.42 -0.85
CA ILE A 116 19.09 -1.24 -0.07
C ILE A 116 20.35 -0.44 0.23
N ALA A 117 20.89 0.26 -0.77
CA ALA A 117 22.07 1.11 -0.60
C ALA A 117 21.80 2.26 0.38
N HIS A 118 20.68 2.98 0.22
CA HIS A 118 20.30 4.07 1.13
C HIS A 118 20.04 3.58 2.56
N ALA A 119 19.41 2.41 2.72
CA ALA A 119 19.20 1.79 4.03
C ALA A 119 20.53 1.45 4.73
N ALA A 120 21.46 0.83 4.01
CA ALA A 120 22.78 0.48 4.53
C ALA A 120 23.62 1.73 4.87
N ALA A 121 23.47 2.81 4.09
CA ALA A 121 24.16 4.07 4.34
C ALA A 121 23.52 4.94 5.43
N GLY A 122 22.34 4.57 5.94
CA GLY A 122 21.57 5.42 6.87
C GLY A 122 21.00 6.68 6.25
N ASP A 123 20.81 6.69 4.92
CA ASP A 123 20.30 7.82 4.13
C ASP A 123 18.81 7.64 3.74
N LEU A 124 18.03 6.90 4.54
CA LEU A 124 16.60 6.79 4.29
C LEU A 124 15.87 8.09 4.68
N PRO A 125 14.83 8.48 3.92
CA PRO A 125 14.01 9.64 4.26
C PRO A 125 13.13 9.36 5.48
N ALA A 126 12.47 10.41 5.98
CA ALA A 126 11.44 10.25 7.03
C ALA A 126 10.28 9.36 6.57
N TYR A 127 9.96 9.37 5.26
CA TYR A 127 8.96 8.50 4.65
C TYR A 127 9.49 7.84 3.38
N ALA A 128 9.60 6.51 3.37
CA ALA A 128 9.99 5.74 2.20
C ALA A 128 8.81 4.88 1.72
N PHE A 129 8.43 5.03 0.45
CA PHE A 129 7.43 4.18 -0.18
C PHE A 129 8.11 3.26 -1.20
N ILE A 130 7.76 1.97 -1.19
CA ILE A 130 8.38 0.95 -2.05
C ILE A 130 7.29 0.33 -2.91
N GLU A 131 7.42 0.50 -4.22
CA GLU A 131 6.49 -0.04 -5.20
C GLU A 131 7.08 -1.26 -5.93
N PRO A 132 6.36 -2.39 -5.95
CA PRO A 132 6.72 -3.52 -6.79
C PRO A 132 6.41 -3.24 -8.27
N THR A 133 6.94 -4.06 -9.15
CA THR A 133 6.53 -4.04 -10.55
C THR A 133 5.17 -4.72 -10.70
N HIS A 134 4.25 -3.99 -11.30
CA HIS A 134 2.89 -4.43 -11.60
C HIS A 134 2.69 -4.74 -13.09
N LEU A 135 3.77 -4.80 -13.87
CA LEU A 135 3.71 -5.05 -15.31
C LEU A 135 3.09 -6.42 -15.59
N VAL A 136 1.94 -6.41 -16.26
CA VAL A 136 1.26 -7.62 -16.76
C VAL A 136 1.13 -7.50 -18.28
N THR A 137 2.26 -7.50 -18.99
CA THR A 137 2.25 -7.70 -20.44
C THR A 137 2.61 -9.15 -20.76
N PRO A 138 2.16 -9.73 -21.90
CA PRO A 138 2.59 -11.06 -22.32
C PRO A 138 4.13 -11.20 -22.40
N ALA A 139 4.83 -10.12 -22.72
CA ALA A 139 6.30 -10.06 -22.78
C ALA A 139 6.97 -9.94 -21.39
N ALA A 140 6.26 -9.45 -20.38
CA ALA A 140 6.71 -9.33 -19.00
C ALA A 140 6.04 -10.38 -18.08
N ALA A 141 5.42 -11.41 -18.67
CA ALA A 141 4.70 -12.43 -17.92
C ALA A 141 5.68 -13.20 -17.02
N GLY A 142 5.46 -13.10 -15.70
CA GLY A 142 6.31 -13.73 -14.70
C GLY A 142 7.37 -12.81 -14.10
N THR A 143 7.59 -11.59 -14.59
CA THR A 143 8.58 -10.64 -14.00
C THR A 143 8.02 -9.77 -12.88
N THR A 144 6.71 -9.85 -12.61
CA THR A 144 6.07 -9.11 -11.51
C THR A 144 6.40 -9.71 -10.15
N ASN A 145 6.59 -8.83 -9.18
CA ASN A 145 6.83 -9.14 -7.77
C ASN A 145 5.76 -8.52 -6.85
N SER A 146 4.63 -8.10 -7.42
CA SER A 146 3.52 -7.47 -6.70
C SER A 146 2.65 -8.40 -5.87
N GLN A 147 2.89 -9.72 -5.90
CA GLN A 147 2.06 -10.72 -5.23
C GLN A 147 0.59 -10.76 -5.70
N HIS A 148 0.27 -10.12 -6.84
CA HIS A 148 -1.06 -10.15 -7.42
C HIS A 148 -1.42 -11.56 -7.96
N PRO A 149 -2.65 -12.07 -7.75
CA PRO A 149 -3.03 -13.39 -8.26
C PRO A 149 -2.79 -13.53 -9.77
N ASN A 150 -2.43 -14.74 -10.22
CA ASN A 150 -2.24 -15.12 -11.63
C ASN A 150 -1.02 -14.50 -12.36
N ASN A 151 -0.22 -13.63 -11.72
CA ASN A 151 0.92 -12.99 -12.39
C ASN A 151 2.30 -13.23 -11.73
N ASN A 152 2.38 -13.69 -10.47
CA ASN A 152 3.67 -14.04 -9.86
C ASN A 152 4.04 -15.50 -10.17
N ARG A 153 5.03 -15.68 -11.05
CA ARG A 153 5.68 -16.98 -11.29
C ARG A 153 7.03 -17.11 -10.58
N HIS A 154 7.53 -16.05 -9.95
CA HIS A 154 8.66 -16.14 -9.03
C HIS A 154 8.20 -16.71 -7.69
N GLY A 155 8.99 -17.60 -7.10
CA GLY A 155 8.81 -17.98 -5.70
C GLY A 155 8.81 -16.70 -4.86
N THR A 156 7.82 -16.56 -3.97
CA THR A 156 7.59 -15.37 -3.13
C THR A 156 8.75 -14.98 -2.20
N ALA A 157 9.87 -15.70 -2.28
CA ALA A 157 11.10 -15.45 -1.55
C ALA A 157 11.87 -14.21 -2.08
N ASP A 158 12.02 -14.02 -3.39
CA ASP A 158 13.04 -13.06 -3.89
C ASP A 158 12.72 -11.58 -3.62
N TRP A 159 11.45 -11.18 -3.56
CA TRP A 159 11.09 -9.79 -3.25
C TRP A 159 11.44 -9.42 -1.82
N PHE A 160 10.97 -10.23 -0.85
CA PHE A 160 11.14 -9.89 0.55
C PHE A 160 12.51 -10.28 1.11
N VAL A 161 13.24 -11.25 0.56
CA VAL A 161 14.57 -11.61 1.08
C VAL A 161 15.52 -10.42 1.01
N GLY A 162 15.59 -9.72 -0.13
CA GLY A 162 16.45 -8.55 -0.30
C GLY A 162 16.10 -7.41 0.66
N PHE A 163 14.80 -7.06 0.76
CA PHE A 163 14.34 -5.99 1.65
C PHE A 163 14.44 -6.35 3.14
N ALA A 164 14.06 -7.57 3.53
CA ALA A 164 14.12 -8.00 4.91
C ALA A 164 15.58 -8.10 5.38
N SER A 165 16.49 -8.55 4.53
CA SER A 165 17.93 -8.60 4.86
C SER A 165 18.52 -7.19 4.95
N ALA A 166 18.23 -6.33 3.97
CA ALA A 166 18.69 -4.94 3.97
C ALA A 166 18.17 -4.16 5.18
N LEU A 167 16.88 -4.32 5.53
CA LEU A 167 16.32 -3.69 6.71
C LEU A 167 16.93 -4.28 7.98
N ARG A 168 17.04 -5.61 8.09
CA ARG A 168 17.62 -6.30 9.25
C ARG A 168 19.02 -5.80 9.60
N ASP A 169 19.82 -5.50 8.60
CA ASP A 169 21.20 -5.04 8.79
C ASP A 169 21.35 -3.51 8.73
N SER A 170 20.24 -2.78 8.59
CA SER A 170 20.24 -1.31 8.55
C SER A 170 20.08 -0.69 9.94
N ALA A 171 20.47 0.59 10.04
CA ALA A 171 20.20 1.44 11.20
C ALA A 171 18.69 1.54 11.55
N VAL A 172 17.79 1.26 10.59
CA VAL A 172 16.34 1.24 10.82
C VAL A 172 15.93 0.04 11.69
N ASN A 173 16.48 -1.15 11.46
CA ASN A 173 16.20 -2.29 12.33
C ASN A 173 16.87 -2.14 13.69
N ASP A 174 18.03 -1.48 13.78
CA ASP A 174 18.60 -1.10 15.07
C ASP A 174 17.70 -0.13 15.84
N PHE A 175 17.06 0.82 15.16
CA PHE A 175 16.07 1.72 15.75
C PHE A 175 14.80 0.98 16.19
N VAL A 176 14.24 0.12 15.34
CA VAL A 176 13.06 -0.71 15.66
C VAL A 176 13.37 -1.68 16.81
N ARG A 177 14.56 -2.29 16.83
CA ARG A 177 15.03 -3.12 17.95
C ARG A 177 15.20 -2.31 19.22
N LYS A 178 15.75 -1.09 19.17
CA LYS A 178 15.83 -0.22 20.36
C LYS A 178 14.44 0.15 20.90
N LEU A 179 13.48 0.42 20.02
CA LEU A 179 12.07 0.61 20.38
C LEU A 179 11.45 -0.66 20.99
N ALA A 180 11.69 -1.83 20.39
CA ALA A 180 11.16 -3.11 20.87
C ALA A 180 11.82 -3.58 22.17
N LEU A 181 13.14 -3.38 22.33
CA LEU A 181 13.92 -3.71 23.53
C LEU A 181 13.70 -2.72 24.67
N SER A 182 13.20 -1.50 24.38
CA SER A 182 12.72 -0.57 25.40
C SER A 182 11.40 -1.00 26.04
N ARG A 183 10.72 -2.01 25.47
CA ARG A 183 9.53 -2.62 26.05
C ARG A 183 9.91 -3.82 26.93
N PRO A 184 9.48 -3.86 28.21
CA PRO A 184 9.77 -4.98 29.08
C PRO A 184 9.12 -6.28 28.55
N PRO A 185 9.81 -7.43 28.66
CA PRO A 185 9.24 -8.73 28.32
C PRO A 185 7.92 -8.94 29.07
N GLY A 186 6.84 -9.24 28.35
CA GLY A 186 5.49 -9.40 28.93
C GLY A 186 4.58 -8.16 28.82
N SER A 187 5.04 -7.06 28.21
CA SER A 187 4.19 -5.89 27.94
C SER A 187 3.39 -5.97 26.64
N ASN A 188 3.25 -7.16 26.03
CA ASN A 188 2.27 -7.31 24.96
C ASN A 188 0.91 -7.02 25.61
N PRO A 189 0.20 -5.94 25.22
CA PRO A 189 -1.18 -5.85 25.63
C PRO A 189 -1.86 -7.14 25.16
N GLU A 190 -2.67 -7.75 26.02
CA GLU A 190 -3.73 -8.66 25.58
C GLU A 190 -4.31 -8.07 24.28
N PRO A 191 -4.49 -8.87 23.21
CA PRO A 191 -5.02 -8.37 21.96
C PRO A 191 -6.25 -7.52 22.30
N VAL A 192 -6.18 -6.23 21.98
CA VAL A 192 -7.30 -5.32 22.21
C VAL A 192 -8.36 -5.73 21.20
N VAL A 193 -9.17 -6.72 21.59
CA VAL A 193 -10.37 -7.10 20.86
C VAL A 193 -11.27 -5.88 20.96
N TYR A 194 -11.33 -5.11 19.88
CA TYR A 194 -12.29 -4.02 19.76
C TYR A 194 -13.68 -4.66 19.80
N LYS A 195 -14.30 -4.68 20.99
CA LYS A 195 -15.69 -5.13 21.12
C LYS A 195 -16.54 -4.10 20.40
N ASP A 196 -17.14 -4.50 19.29
CA ASP A 196 -18.11 -3.68 18.58
C ASP A 196 -19.30 -3.40 19.51
N GLU A 197 -19.32 -2.21 20.12
CA GLU A 197 -20.42 -1.78 21.00
C GLU A 197 -21.70 -1.47 20.22
N ARG A 198 -21.69 -1.53 18.88
CA ARG A 198 -22.92 -1.39 18.06
C ARG A 198 -23.95 -2.49 18.28
N SER A 199 -23.60 -3.58 18.97
CA SER A 199 -24.56 -4.61 19.36
C SER A 199 -25.46 -4.25 20.56
N LYS A 200 -25.23 -3.11 21.25
CA LYS A 200 -25.99 -2.75 22.46
C LYS A 200 -27.10 -1.70 22.27
N THR A 201 -27.26 -1.11 21.09
CA THR A 201 -28.40 -0.22 20.83
C THR A 201 -29.44 -0.96 19.99
N SER A 202 -30.45 -1.51 20.67
CA SER A 202 -31.71 -1.94 20.06
C SER A 202 -32.49 -0.71 19.55
N GLY A 203 -32.13 -0.22 18.36
CA GLY A 203 -32.95 0.67 17.54
C GLY A 203 -33.90 -0.14 16.65
N PRO A 204 -35.04 0.41 16.20
CA PRO A 204 -36.11 -0.37 15.61
C PRO A 204 -35.68 -0.98 14.28
N THR A 205 -35.93 -2.28 14.15
CA THR A 205 -35.74 -3.07 12.93
C THR A 205 -36.45 -2.44 11.74
N CYS A 206 -35.69 -2.06 10.71
CA CYS A 206 -36.23 -1.76 9.39
C CYS A 206 -36.93 -3.01 8.85
N ALA A 207 -38.26 -2.96 8.71
CA ALA A 207 -39.05 -4.04 8.15
C ALA A 207 -38.79 -4.17 6.64
N SER A 208 -38.45 -5.38 6.17
CA SER A 208 -38.42 -5.72 4.75
C SER A 208 -39.78 -5.48 4.09
N PRO A 209 -39.85 -5.00 2.83
CA PRO A 209 -41.12 -4.80 2.15
C PRO A 209 -41.77 -6.17 1.87
N LYS A 210 -42.93 -6.42 2.48
CA LYS A 210 -43.79 -7.54 2.10
C LYS A 210 -44.34 -7.25 0.70
N THR A 211 -44.05 -8.15 -0.22
CA THR A 211 -44.73 -8.30 -1.50
C THR A 211 -46.24 -8.42 -1.26
N SER A 212 -47.02 -7.48 -1.79
CA SER A 212 -48.47 -7.66 -1.93
C SER A 212 -48.87 -7.44 -3.39
N ARG A 213 -49.27 -8.53 -4.02
CA ARG A 213 -50.07 -8.51 -5.24
C ARG A 213 -51.43 -7.90 -4.90
N ARG A 214 -51.85 -6.84 -5.61
CA ARG A 214 -53.27 -6.58 -5.88
C ARG A 214 -53.47 -6.02 -7.31
N SER A 215 -54.15 -6.85 -8.09
CA SER A 215 -55.09 -6.61 -9.20
C SER A 215 -55.30 -5.19 -9.77
N ARG A 216 -55.23 -5.16 -11.11
CA ARG A 216 -55.95 -4.33 -12.11
C ARG A 216 -57.09 -3.41 -11.62
N ALA A 217 -57.11 -2.19 -12.16
CA ALA A 217 -58.29 -1.59 -12.81
C ALA A 217 -57.84 -0.49 -13.79
N ALA A 218 -58.57 -0.36 -14.90
CA ALA A 218 -58.31 0.50 -16.04
C ALA A 218 -58.98 1.88 -15.90
N CYS A 219 -58.32 2.92 -16.44
CA CYS A 219 -58.84 3.95 -17.34
C CYS A 219 -57.64 4.72 -17.91
#